data_AF-A0A942L8J4-F1
#
_entry.id   AF-A0A942L8J4-F1
#
_cell.length_a   1.000
_cell.length_b   1.000
_cell.length_c   1.000
_cell.angle_alpha   90.00
_cell.angle_beta   90.00
_cell.angle_gamma   90.00
#
_symmetry.space_group_name_H-M   'P 1'
#
loop_
_entity.id
_entity.type
_entity.pdbx_description
1 polymer ?
#
loop_
_entity_poly.entity_id
_entity_poly.type
_entity_poly.pdbx_seq_one_letter_code
_entity_poly.pdbx_strand_id
1 'polypeptide(L)' 'YYGVTDNYRALERFLVAVKRLLFKWLNRRSQRSTFDWQKFDLFTAKWPLVSPRIRVNVYSFDAALLAVCNGVMKSRVR' A
#
# COMPACT_ATOMS: atom_id res chain seq x y z
N TYR A 1 -6.93 -6.05 -0.16
CA TYR A 1 -6.66 -5.90 -1.61
C TYR A 1 -5.20 -6.27 -1.81
N TYR A 2 -4.92 -7.29 -2.62
CA TYR A 2 -3.61 -7.93 -2.66
C TYR A 2 -2.52 -6.92 -3.06
N GLY A 3 -1.49 -6.79 -2.21
CA GLY A 3 -0.34 -5.90 -2.38
C GLY A 3 0.59 -6.35 -3.50
N VAL A 4 0.04 -6.42 -4.71
CA VAL A 4 0.69 -6.73 -5.98
C VAL A 4 1.22 -5.43 -6.56
N THR A 5 2.43 -5.43 -7.14
CA THR A 5 3.12 -4.22 -7.64
C THR A 5 2.24 -3.31 -8.51
N ASP A 6 1.43 -3.88 -9.39
CA ASP A 6 0.58 -3.13 -10.33
C ASP A 6 -0.70 -2.54 -9.69
N ASN A 7 -1.01 -2.93 -8.46
CA ASN A 7 -2.26 -2.57 -7.78
C ASN A 7 -2.15 -1.39 -6.82
N TYR A 8 -1.02 -0.67 -6.87
CA TYR A 8 -0.75 0.46 -5.97
C TYR A 8 -1.82 1.57 -6.06
N ARG A 9 -2.26 1.91 -7.27
CA ARG A 9 -3.31 2.93 -7.49
C ARG A 9 -4.63 2.58 -6.82
N ALA A 10 -5.04 1.31 -6.88
CA ALA A 10 -6.27 0.86 -6.23
C ALA A 10 -6.13 0.86 -4.70
N LEU A 11 -4.96 0.49 -4.18
CA LEU A 11 -4.65 0.55 -2.75
C LEU A 11 -4.67 1.98 -2.20
N GLU A 12 -4.13 2.94 -2.95
CA GLU A 12 -4.16 4.36 -2.58
C GLU A 12 -5.61 4.88 -2.54
N ARG A 13 -6.40 4.59 -3.59
CA ARG A 13 -7.84 4.94 -3.62
C ARG A 13 -8.60 4.33 -2.45
N PHE A 14 -8.31 3.07 -2.11
CA PHE A 14 -8.92 2.40 -0.97
C PHE A 14 -8.55 3.08 0.36
N LEU A 15 -7.28 3.43 0.57
CA LEU A 15 -6.84 4.15 1.76
C LEU A 15 -7.53 5.51 1.89
N VAL A 16 -7.69 6.25 0.78
CA VAL A 16 -8.43 7.52 0.77
C VAL A 16 -9.91 7.30 1.16
N ALA A 17 -10.55 6.25 0.65
CA ALA A 17 -11.92 5.90 1.02
C ALA A 17 -12.05 5.56 2.51
N VAL A 18 -11.11 4.79 3.06
CA VAL A 18 -11.06 4.45 4.49
C VAL A 18 -10.89 5.72 5.35
N LYS A 19 -9.98 6.63 4.98
CA LYS A 19 -9.79 7.92 5.67
C LYS A 19 -11.08 8.74 5.71
N ARG A 20 -11.78 8.86 4.58
CA ARG A 20 -13.07 9.58 4.50
C ARG A 20 -14.16 8.93 5.34
N LEU A 21 -14.23 7.60 5.33
CA LEU A 21 -15.20 6.86 6.13
C LEU A 21 -14.93 7.06 7.62
N LEU A 22 -13.68 6.93 8.05
CA LEU A 22 -13.26 7.17 9.43
C LEU A 22 -13.59 8.59 9.90
N PHE A 23 -13.25 9.60 9.08
CA PHE A 23 -13.58 11.00 9.36
C PHE A 23 -15.08 11.21 9.56
N LYS A 24 -15.91 10.63 8.68
CA LYS A 24 -17.38 10.68 8.78
C LYS A 24 -17.88 10.05 10.07
N TRP A 25 -17.40 8.86 10.43
CA TRP A 25 -17.85 8.15 11.63
C TRP A 25 -17.40 8.83 12.92
N LEU A 26 -16.21 9.43 12.97
CA LEU A 26 -15.74 10.19 14.13
C LEU A 26 -16.61 11.44 14.37
N ASN A 27 -16.92 12.18 13.31
CA ASN A 27 -17.84 13.32 13.37
C ASN A 27 -19.26 12.91 13.81
N ARG A 28 -19.74 11.75 13.32
CA ARG A 28 -21.05 11.22 13.71
C ARG A 28 -21.09 10.73 15.17
N ARG A 29 -20.04 10.07 15.65
CA ARG A 29 -19.98 9.45 16.98
C ARG A 29 -19.90 10.49 18.10
N SER A 30 -19.18 11.58 17.90
CA SER A 30 -18.93 12.53 19.00
C SER A 30 -20.07 13.53 19.23
N GLN A 31 -21.11 13.57 18.38
CA GLN A 31 -22.10 14.65 18.29
C GLN A 31 -21.51 16.07 18.17
N ARG A 32 -20.17 16.23 18.12
CA ARG A 32 -19.49 17.49 17.87
C ARG A 32 -19.12 17.56 16.39
N SER A 33 -19.72 18.50 15.66
CA SER A 33 -19.43 18.79 14.25
C SER A 33 -18.09 19.54 14.04
N THR A 34 -17.29 19.72 15.09
CA THR A 34 -16.08 20.55 15.08
C THR A 34 -14.81 19.78 14.76
N PHE A 35 -14.90 18.49 14.41
CA PHE A 35 -13.76 17.71 13.97
C PHE A 35 -13.54 17.94 12.47
N ASP A 36 -12.74 18.97 12.19
CA ASP A 36 -12.33 19.37 10.84
C ASP A 36 -11.17 18.48 10.30
N TRP A 37 -10.88 18.65 9.01
CA TRP A 37 -9.83 17.88 8.34
C TRP A 37 -8.43 18.17 8.89
N GLN A 38 -8.14 19.39 9.37
CA GLN A 38 -6.84 19.72 9.96
C GLN A 38 -6.61 18.94 11.26
N LYS A 39 -7.61 18.89 12.14
CA LYS A 39 -7.57 18.07 13.36
C LYS A 39 -7.52 16.59 13.05
N PHE A 40 -8.19 16.15 11.98
CA PHE A 40 -8.07 14.77 11.52
C PHE A 40 -6.66 14.43 11.05
N ASP A 41 -6.01 15.32 10.29
CA ASP A 41 -4.63 15.11 9.84
C ASP A 41 -3.67 15.02 11.04
N LEU A 42 -3.79 15.93 12.02
CA LEU A 42 -3.05 15.85 13.29
C LEU A 42 -3.33 14.56 14.07
N PHE A 43 -4.59 14.11 14.07
CA PHE A 43 -4.99 12.86 14.72
C PHE A 43 -4.34 11.65 14.04
N THR A 44 -4.39 11.57 12.71
CA THR A 44 -3.70 10.50 11.97
C THR A 44 -2.18 10.63 11.99
N ALA A 45 -1.61 11.81 12.21
CA ALA A 45 -0.17 11.96 12.43
C ALA A 45 0.25 11.34 13.78
N LYS A 46 -0.59 11.52 14.82
CA LYS A 46 -0.38 10.91 16.14
C LYS A 46 -0.67 9.40 16.14
N TRP A 47 -1.69 8.98 15.40
CA TRP A 47 -2.13 7.58 15.27
C TRP A 47 -2.18 7.17 13.80
N PRO A 48 -1.01 6.86 13.19
CA PRO A 48 -0.93 6.58 11.77
C PRO A 48 -1.72 5.33 11.39
N LEU A 49 -2.56 5.48 10.38
CA LEU A 49 -3.19 4.34 9.72
C LEU A 49 -2.11 3.52 9.02
N VAL A 50 -2.30 2.20 8.99
CA VAL A 50 -1.37 1.28 8.34
C VAL A 50 -1.26 1.66 6.86
N SER A 51 -0.08 2.09 6.43
CA SER A 51 0.19 2.38 5.02
C SER A 51 0.14 1.08 4.21
N PRO A 52 -0.47 1.10 3.01
CA PRO A 52 -0.51 -0.06 2.13
C PRO A 52 0.92 -0.42 1.76
N ARG A 53 1.32 -1.65 2.07
CA ARG A 53 2.61 -2.22 1.68
C ARG A 53 2.42 -3.15 0.49
N ILE A 54 3.21 -2.96 -0.55
CA ILE A 54 3.36 -3.93 -1.63
C ILE A 54 4.19 -5.08 -1.03
N ARG A 55 3.61 -6.29 -0.99
CA ARG A 55 4.28 -7.48 -0.46
C ARG A 55 4.71 -8.45 -1.54
N VAL A 56 4.11 -8.36 -2.74
CA VAL A 56 4.34 -9.31 -3.82
C VAL A 56 4.80 -8.53 -5.05
N ASN A 57 6.05 -8.76 -5.44
CA ASN A 57 6.56 -8.29 -6.71
C ASN A 57 6.37 -9.36 -7.79
N VAL A 58 5.44 -9.15 -8.73
CA VAL A 58 5.19 -10.13 -9.80
C VAL A 58 6.39 -10.24 -10.73
N TYR A 59 7.18 -9.17 -10.88
CA TYR A 59 8.36 -9.13 -11.73
C TYR A 59 9.58 -9.81 -11.09
N SER A 60 9.56 -10.16 -9.80
CA SER A 60 10.73 -10.78 -9.16
C SER A 60 10.95 -12.23 -9.55
N PHE A 61 9.93 -12.92 -10.07
CA PHE A 61 10.08 -14.28 -10.59
C PHE A 61 10.95 -14.32 -11.86
N ASP A 62 10.88 -13.27 -12.69
CA ASP A 62 11.58 -13.22 -13.97
C ASP A 62 13.08 -12.97 -13.81
N ALA A 63 13.47 -12.18 -12.80
CA ALA A 63 14.88 -11.93 -12.48
C ALA A 63 15.61 -13.20 -12.00
N ALA A 64 14.93 -14.06 -11.23
CA ALA A 64 15.48 -15.34 -10.81
C ALA A 64 15.62 -16.31 -12.00
N LEU A 65 14.63 -16.33 -12.90
CA LEU A 65 14.68 -17.13 -14.13
C LEU A 65 15.83 -16.67 -15.05
N LEU A 66 15.96 -15.36 -15.26
CA LEU A 66 17.06 -14.77 -16.03
C LEU A 66 18.42 -15.04 -15.41
N ALA A 67 18.55 -14.98 -14.08
CA ALA A 67 19.81 -15.31 -13.40
C ALA A 67 20.18 -16.79 -13.57
N VAL A 68 19.20 -17.71 -13.48
CA VAL A 68 19.41 -19.14 -13.74
C VAL A 68 19.80 -19.38 -15.20
N CYS A 69 19.06 -18.83 -16.16
CA CYS A 69 19.37 -18.97 -17.58
C CYS A 69 20.75 -18.40 -17.96
N ASN A 70 21.13 -17.26 -17.37
CA ASN A 70 22.45 -16.64 -17.59
C ASN A 70 23.60 -17.38 -16.90
N GLY A 71 23.33 -18.07 -15.77
CA GLY A 71 24.30 -18.93 -15.09
C GLY A 71 24.53 -20.26 -15.80
N VAL A 72 23.47 -20.85 -16.38
CA VAL A 72 23.52 -22.10 -17.15
C VAL A 72 24.29 -21.93 -18.47
N MET A 73 24.28 -20.74 -19.09
CA MET A 73 25.05 -20.48 -20.31
C MET A 73 26.57 -20.40 -20.08
N LYS A 74 27.05 -20.13 -18.86
CA LYS A 74 28.50 -20.05 -18.57
C LYS A 74 29.16 -21.40 -18.27
N SER A 75 28.39 -22.46 -18.02
CA SER A 75 28.94 -23.80 -17.71
C SER A 75 29.14 -24.69 -18.95
N ARG A 76 28.79 -24.23 -20.16
CA ARG A 76 28.88 -24.98 -21.41
C ARG A 76 29.93 -24.45 -22.40
N VAL A 77 31.05 -23.97 -21.88
CA VAL A 77 32.29 -23.78 -22.66
C VAL A 77 33.44 -24.43 -21.87
N ARG A 78 33.65 -25.72 -22.12
CA ARG A 78 34.93 -26.40 -22.02
C ARG A 78 35.07 -27.30 -23.24
#